data_AF-A0A929H3A3-F1
#
_entry.id   AF-A0A929H3A3-F1
#
_cell.length_a   1.000
_cell.length_b   1.000
_cell.length_c   1.000
_cell.angle_alpha   90.00
_cell.angle_beta   90.00
_cell.angle_gamma   90.00
#
_symmetry.space_group_name_H-M   'P 1'
#
loop_
_entity.id
_entity.type
_entity.pdbx_description
1 polymer ?
#
loop_
_entity_poly.entity_id
_entity_poly.type
_entity_poly.pdbx_seq_one_letter_code
_entity_poly.pdbx_strand_id
1 'polypeptide(L)'
;MVDEKLYKDVFFELTVKDNKIVFYRKIKNLLSTAEKQELLEKHIYNKPFIVKILEDENRYSDIKQLVTDNIDSWDFNKLISPILEEYPDFCFETIKNKALKTITTQRGRVAYERIAEWINLAKIISCLTALKYGGFLFFTNIMSLTGHFLTYKGLKINL
;
A
#
# COMPACT_ATOMS: atom_id res chain seq x y z
N MET A 1 -4.72 -38.08 15.75
CA MET A 1 -4.56 -37.36 14.47
C MET A 1 -5.66 -36.31 14.42
N VAL A 2 -5.33 -35.05 14.12
CA VAL A 2 -6.34 -34.02 13.89
C VAL A 2 -6.89 -34.24 12.47
N ASP A 3 -8.21 -34.21 12.32
CA ASP A 3 -8.86 -34.26 11.01
C ASP A 3 -8.46 -33.01 10.20
N GLU A 4 -7.71 -33.20 9.11
CA GLU A 4 -7.20 -32.12 8.26
C GLU A 4 -8.33 -31.28 7.67
N LYS A 5 -9.45 -31.93 7.31
CA LYS A 5 -10.61 -31.23 6.78
C LYS A 5 -11.21 -30.31 7.85
N LEU A 6 -11.43 -30.84 9.05
CA LEU A 6 -11.92 -30.03 10.17
C LEU A 6 -10.96 -28.87 10.51
N TYR A 7 -9.64 -29.13 10.50
CA TYR A 7 -8.64 -28.09 10.73
C TYR A 7 -8.71 -26.98 9.67
N LYS A 8 -8.79 -27.35 8.39
CA LYS A 8 -8.92 -26.41 7.28
C LYS A 8 -10.20 -25.58 7.42
N ASP A 9 -11.34 -26.22 7.64
CA ASP A 9 -12.65 -25.57 7.72
C ASP A 9 -12.70 -24.57 8.90
N VAL A 10 -12.19 -24.95 10.07
CA VAL A 10 -12.14 -24.06 11.26
C VAL A 10 -11.28 -22.83 11.01
N PHE A 11 -10.07 -23.00 10.49
CA PHE A 11 -9.18 -21.86 10.25
C PHE A 11 -9.61 -21.01 9.06
N PHE A 12 -10.33 -21.58 8.09
CA PHE A 12 -10.95 -20.83 7.01
C PHE A 12 -12.00 -19.88 7.57
N GLU A 13 -12.93 -20.39 8.38
CA GLU A 13 -13.96 -19.58 9.04
C GLU A 13 -13.38 -18.52 9.99
N LEU A 14 -12.33 -18.87 10.75
CA LEU A 14 -11.63 -17.90 11.60
C LEU A 14 -10.96 -16.79 10.76
N THR A 15 -10.42 -17.13 9.59
CA THR A 15 -9.84 -16.13 8.69
C THR A 15 -10.90 -15.15 8.19
N VAL A 16 -12.07 -15.68 7.78
CA VAL A 16 -13.22 -14.89 7.33
C VAL A 16 -13.73 -13.95 8.43
N LYS A 17 -13.88 -14.44 9.65
CA LYS A 17 -14.46 -13.67 10.76
C LYS A 17 -13.48 -12.65 11.35
N ASP A 18 -12.26 -13.06 11.63
CA ASP A 18 -11.31 -12.24 12.40
C ASP A 18 -10.41 -11.36 11.53
N ASN A 19 -10.31 -11.62 10.22
CA ASN A 19 -9.41 -10.90 9.31
C ASN A 19 -7.95 -10.89 9.81
N LYS A 20 -7.50 -11.99 10.42
CA LYS A 20 -6.15 -12.14 10.96
C LYS A 20 -5.31 -13.02 10.03
N ILE A 21 -4.22 -12.45 9.52
CA ILE A 21 -3.32 -13.14 8.59
C ILE A 21 -2.69 -14.40 9.20
N VAL A 22 -2.56 -14.45 10.53
CA VAL A 22 -2.08 -15.64 11.24
C VAL A 22 -2.97 -16.87 11.06
N PHE A 23 -4.27 -16.71 10.84
CA PHE A 23 -5.17 -17.83 10.56
C PHE A 23 -5.04 -18.29 9.11
N TYR A 24 -4.96 -17.35 8.16
CA TYR A 24 -4.69 -17.66 6.77
C TYR A 24 -3.40 -18.47 6.60
N ARG A 25 -2.30 -18.02 7.21
CA ARG A 25 -0.98 -18.69 7.13
C ARG A 25 -1.01 -20.14 7.60
N LYS A 26 -1.92 -20.51 8.50
CA LYS A 26 -2.08 -21.89 8.98
C LYS A 26 -2.68 -22.83 7.95
N ILE A 27 -3.43 -22.31 6.99
CA ILE A 27 -4.14 -23.10 5.97
C ILE A 27 -3.70 -22.78 4.54
N LYS A 28 -2.86 -21.77 4.31
CA LYS A 28 -2.53 -21.31 2.94
C LYS A 28 -2.03 -22.40 2.00
N ASN A 29 -1.28 -23.37 2.52
CA ASN A 29 -0.74 -24.50 1.76
C ASN A 29 -1.75 -25.65 1.60
N LEU A 30 -2.86 -25.61 2.31
CA LEU A 30 -3.97 -26.57 2.24
C LEU A 30 -5.10 -26.09 1.33
N LEU A 31 -5.12 -24.80 0.98
CA LEU A 31 -6.12 -24.21 0.11
C LEU A 31 -5.73 -24.36 -1.36
N SER A 32 -6.67 -24.86 -2.15
CA SER A 32 -6.63 -24.78 -3.61
C SER A 32 -6.73 -23.34 -4.10
N THR A 33 -6.38 -23.11 -5.36
CA THR A 33 -6.53 -21.79 -6.00
C THR A 33 -7.97 -21.29 -5.95
N ALA A 34 -8.96 -22.18 -6.10
CA ALA A 34 -10.37 -21.83 -6.03
C ALA A 34 -10.78 -21.37 -4.62
N GLU A 35 -10.35 -22.07 -3.57
CA GLU A 35 -10.65 -21.70 -2.19
C GLU A 35 -9.93 -20.40 -1.78
N LYS A 36 -8.71 -20.17 -2.28
CA LYS A 36 -8.02 -18.88 -2.10
C LYS A 36 -8.81 -17.74 -2.74
N GLN A 37 -9.33 -17.96 -3.95
CA GLN A 37 -10.16 -16.97 -4.63
C GLN A 37 -11.48 -16.71 -3.89
N GLU A 38 -12.15 -17.76 -3.42
CA GLU A 38 -13.36 -17.64 -2.58
C GLU A 38 -13.08 -16.80 -1.33
N LEU A 39 -11.94 -17.04 -0.67
CA LEU A 39 -11.54 -16.27 0.50
C LEU A 39 -11.39 -14.78 0.19
N LEU A 40 -10.76 -14.43 -0.95
CA LEU A 40 -10.63 -13.03 -1.37
C LEU A 40 -12.00 -12.37 -1.61
N GLU A 41 -12.94 -13.09 -2.21
CA GLU A 41 -14.30 -12.61 -2.48
C GLU A 41 -15.09 -12.33 -1.20
N LYS A 42 -14.94 -13.19 -0.17
CA LYS A 42 -15.54 -12.95 1.15
C LYS A 42 -15.01 -11.69 1.84
N HIS A 43 -13.84 -11.20 1.44
CA HIS A 43 -13.20 -10.00 2.01
C HIS A 43 -13.26 -8.78 1.08
N ILE A 44 -14.12 -8.75 0.06
CA ILE A 44 -14.17 -7.67 -0.95
C ILE A 44 -14.26 -6.25 -0.35
N TYR A 45 -14.90 -6.11 0.82
CA TYR A 45 -15.03 -4.84 1.52
C TYR A 45 -13.84 -4.50 2.43
N ASN A 46 -13.00 -5.48 2.77
CA ASN A 46 -11.80 -5.32 3.60
C ASN A 46 -10.52 -5.41 2.74
N LYS A 47 -10.33 -4.41 1.88
CA LYS A 47 -9.19 -4.30 0.98
C LYS A 47 -7.83 -4.38 1.71
N PRO A 48 -7.62 -3.77 2.89
CA PRO A 48 -6.37 -3.93 3.63
C PRO A 48 -6.06 -5.39 4.00
N PHE A 49 -7.08 -6.21 4.28
CA PHE A 49 -6.87 -7.62 4.57
C PHE A 49 -6.57 -8.43 3.31
N ILE A 50 -7.27 -8.15 2.20
CA ILE A 50 -6.94 -8.73 0.88
C ILE A 50 -5.47 -8.48 0.53
N VAL A 51 -4.97 -7.26 0.72
CA VAL A 51 -3.57 -6.91 0.43
C VAL A 51 -2.60 -7.77 1.25
N LYS A 52 -2.88 -8.04 2.53
CA LYS A 52 -2.03 -8.91 3.35
C LYS A 52 -2.00 -10.35 2.84
N ILE A 53 -3.14 -10.86 2.34
CA ILE A 53 -3.20 -12.20 1.74
C ILE A 53 -2.36 -12.23 0.46
N LEU A 54 -2.55 -11.24 -0.43
CA LEU A 54 -1.81 -11.17 -1.69
C LEU A 54 -0.30 -10.99 -1.47
N GLU A 55 0.10 -10.22 -0.45
CA GLU A 55 1.49 -10.04 -0.05
C GLU A 55 2.11 -11.37 0.41
N ASP A 56 1.42 -12.14 1.25
CA ASP A 56 1.89 -13.45 1.74
C ASP A 56 2.01 -14.51 0.63
N GLU A 57 1.31 -14.28 -0.48
CA GLU A 57 1.32 -15.08 -1.71
C GLU A 57 2.24 -14.49 -2.81
N ASN A 58 2.95 -13.39 -2.53
CA ASN A 58 3.80 -12.65 -3.49
C ASN A 58 3.07 -12.21 -4.77
N ARG A 59 1.75 -11.99 -4.70
CA ARG A 59 0.90 -11.54 -5.83
C ARG A 59 0.93 -10.01 -5.96
N TYR A 60 2.12 -9.44 -6.10
CA TYR A 60 2.32 -7.98 -6.11
C TYR A 60 1.62 -7.26 -7.27
N SER A 61 1.50 -7.90 -8.44
CA SER A 61 0.75 -7.36 -9.58
C SER A 61 -0.71 -7.07 -9.22
N ASP A 62 -1.31 -7.94 -8.40
CA ASP A 62 -2.71 -7.87 -8.04
C ASP A 62 -2.93 -6.78 -6.98
N ILE A 63 -1.95 -6.60 -6.09
CA ILE A 63 -1.93 -5.46 -5.16
C ILE A 63 -1.84 -4.14 -5.95
N LYS A 64 -0.98 -4.07 -6.98
CA LYS A 64 -0.86 -2.88 -7.84
C LYS A 64 -2.18 -2.54 -8.54
N GLN A 65 -2.87 -3.55 -9.08
CA GLN A 65 -4.20 -3.35 -9.66
C GLN A 65 -5.20 -2.87 -8.61
N LEU A 66 -5.25 -3.52 -7.45
CA LEU A 66 -6.14 -3.14 -6.36
C LEU A 66 -5.89 -1.70 -5.88
N VAL A 67 -4.65 -1.23 -5.82
CA VAL A 67 -4.31 0.17 -5.50
C VAL A 67 -4.85 1.11 -6.58
N THR A 68 -4.70 0.76 -7.85
CA THR A 68 -5.18 1.56 -8.98
C THR A 68 -6.69 1.75 -8.90
N ASP A 69 -7.43 0.66 -8.66
CA ASP A 69 -8.90 0.67 -8.57
C ASP A 69 -9.41 1.39 -7.31
N ASN A 70 -8.53 1.65 -6.34
CA ASN A 70 -8.88 2.16 -5.02
C ASN A 70 -8.02 3.34 -4.58
N ILE A 71 -7.57 4.14 -5.55
CA ILE A 71 -6.65 5.26 -5.29
C ILE A 71 -7.21 6.25 -4.28
N ASP A 72 -8.54 6.46 -4.26
CA ASP A 72 -9.22 7.38 -3.35
C ASP A 72 -9.63 6.76 -1.99
N SER A 73 -9.24 5.52 -1.72
CA SER A 73 -9.50 4.82 -0.46
C SER A 73 -8.97 5.57 0.77
N TRP A 74 -9.69 5.47 1.88
CA TRP A 74 -9.19 5.95 3.16
C TRP A 74 -7.93 5.19 3.60
N ASP A 75 -7.91 3.88 3.35
CA ASP A 75 -6.81 2.98 3.68
C ASP A 75 -5.70 2.94 2.64
N PHE A 76 -5.63 3.91 1.72
CA PHE A 76 -4.65 3.95 0.62
C PHE A 76 -3.22 3.58 1.06
N ASN A 77 -2.75 4.12 2.18
CA ASN A 77 -1.41 3.83 2.72
C ASN A 77 -1.21 2.33 2.98
N LYS A 78 -2.22 1.66 3.55
CA LYS A 78 -2.16 0.21 3.83
C LYS A 78 -2.18 -0.61 2.54
N LEU A 79 -2.82 -0.10 1.49
CA LEU A 79 -2.90 -0.80 0.20
C LEU A 79 -1.59 -0.72 -0.57
N ILE A 80 -0.96 0.46 -0.59
CA ILE A 80 0.24 0.71 -1.40
C ILE A 80 1.54 0.26 -0.72
N SER A 81 1.59 0.22 0.62
CA SER A 81 2.82 -0.06 1.36
C SER A 81 3.55 -1.35 0.95
N PRO A 82 2.86 -2.49 0.72
CA PRO A 82 3.53 -3.75 0.38
C PRO A 82 4.23 -3.77 -0.97
N ILE A 83 3.94 -2.81 -1.85
CA ILE A 83 4.50 -2.76 -3.20
C ILE A 83 5.47 -1.59 -3.42
N LEU A 84 5.84 -0.86 -2.37
CA LEU A 84 6.77 0.27 -2.47
C LEU A 84 8.14 -0.15 -3.02
N GLU A 85 8.61 -1.35 -2.66
CA GLU A 85 9.89 -1.89 -3.11
C GLU A 85 9.82 -2.57 -4.49
N GLU A 86 8.69 -3.21 -4.78
CA GLU A 86 8.49 -3.98 -6.02
C GLU A 86 8.14 -3.09 -7.20
N TYR A 87 7.40 -2.01 -6.97
CA TYR A 87 7.00 -1.04 -8.00
C TYR A 87 7.25 0.42 -7.57
N PRO A 88 8.52 0.81 -7.34
CA PRO A 88 8.87 2.13 -6.80
C PRO A 88 8.39 3.29 -7.66
N ASP A 89 8.58 3.23 -8.98
CA ASP A 89 8.17 4.30 -9.90
C ASP A 89 6.66 4.50 -9.94
N PHE A 90 5.91 3.39 -10.03
CA PHE A 90 4.45 3.41 -9.96
C PHE A 90 3.98 4.02 -8.64
N CYS A 91 4.56 3.58 -7.52
CA CYS A 91 4.15 4.05 -6.20
C CYS A 91 4.44 5.54 -6.03
N PHE A 92 5.62 6.01 -6.48
CA PHE A 92 6.00 7.41 -6.42
C PHE A 92 5.03 8.28 -7.23
N GLU A 93 4.79 7.95 -8.49
CA GLU A 93 3.88 8.74 -9.34
C GLU A 93 2.43 8.69 -8.83
N THR A 94 1.98 7.53 -8.32
CA THR A 94 0.64 7.39 -7.72
C THR A 94 0.48 8.30 -6.50
N ILE A 95 1.46 8.28 -5.58
CA ILE A 95 1.47 9.13 -4.38
C ILE A 95 1.50 10.61 -4.76
N LYS A 96 2.40 11.00 -5.67
CA LYS A 96 2.56 12.38 -6.15
C LYS A 96 1.26 12.91 -6.75
N ASN A 97 0.66 12.17 -7.67
CA ASN A 97 -0.58 12.57 -8.33
C ASN A 97 -1.73 12.69 -7.32
N LYS A 98 -1.82 11.75 -6.37
CA LYS A 98 -2.82 11.80 -5.30
C LYS A 98 -2.63 13.03 -4.40
N ALA A 99 -1.41 13.31 -3.95
CA ALA A 99 -1.09 14.47 -3.11
C ALA A 99 -1.38 15.79 -3.82
N LEU A 100 -1.00 15.92 -5.10
CA LEU A 100 -1.27 17.11 -5.92
C LEU A 100 -2.78 17.32 -6.15
N LYS A 101 -3.53 16.24 -6.42
CA LYS A 101 -5.00 16.32 -6.50
C LYS A 101 -5.61 16.77 -5.18
N THR A 102 -5.16 16.25 -4.05
CA THR A 102 -5.73 16.61 -2.73
C THR A 102 -5.38 18.03 -2.31
N ILE A 103 -4.13 18.51 -2.51
CA ILE A 103 -3.74 19.86 -2.10
C ILE A 103 -4.47 20.97 -2.87
N THR A 104 -4.88 20.66 -4.11
CA THR A 104 -5.62 21.59 -4.98
C THR A 104 -7.12 21.58 -4.70
N THR A 105 -7.69 20.43 -4.33
CA THR A 105 -9.14 20.25 -4.18
C THR A 105 -9.63 20.31 -2.73
N GLN A 106 -8.77 20.06 -1.75
CA GLN A 106 -9.14 19.98 -0.33
C GLN A 106 -8.33 20.97 0.51
N ARG A 107 -8.95 21.46 1.58
CA ARG A 107 -8.35 22.36 2.56
C ARG A 107 -8.57 21.82 3.97
N GLY A 108 -7.76 22.28 4.91
CA GLY A 108 -7.91 21.96 6.33
C GLY A 108 -6.85 20.97 6.83
N ARG A 109 -6.70 20.94 8.16
CA ARG A 109 -5.64 20.22 8.87
C ARG A 109 -5.55 18.74 8.48
N VAL A 110 -6.69 18.06 8.45
CA VAL A 110 -6.76 16.62 8.12
C VAL A 110 -6.23 16.33 6.71
N ALA A 111 -6.57 17.17 5.72
CA ALA A 111 -6.08 16.99 4.35
C ALA A 111 -4.55 17.13 4.28
N TYR A 112 -3.99 18.12 4.96
CA TYR A 112 -2.54 18.32 5.02
C TYR A 112 -1.80 17.22 5.78
N GLU A 113 -2.37 16.71 6.88
CA GLU A 113 -1.82 15.58 7.63
C GLU A 113 -1.74 14.32 6.74
N ARG A 114 -2.81 14.01 6.00
CA ARG A 114 -2.81 12.88 5.05
C ARG A 114 -1.81 13.06 3.92
N ILE A 115 -1.70 14.27 3.36
CA ILE A 115 -0.67 14.57 2.34
C ILE A 115 0.73 14.32 2.91
N ALA A 116 1.00 14.73 4.16
CA ALA A 116 2.28 14.51 4.80
C ALA A 116 2.58 13.00 4.99
N GLU A 117 1.57 12.20 5.37
CA GLU A 117 1.71 10.74 5.42
C GLU A 117 2.09 10.14 4.07
N TRP A 118 1.45 10.58 2.98
CA TRP A 118 1.78 10.10 1.64
C TRP A 118 3.19 10.49 1.19
N ILE A 119 3.59 11.75 1.45
CA ILE A 119 4.95 12.21 1.15
C ILE A 119 5.99 11.39 1.95
N ASN A 120 5.69 11.03 3.19
CA ASN A 120 6.57 10.16 3.97
C ASN A 120 6.72 8.77 3.33
N LEU A 121 5.64 8.18 2.77
CA LEU A 121 5.76 6.93 2.00
C LEU A 121 6.66 7.10 0.77
N ALA A 122 6.53 8.19 0.03
CA ALA A 122 7.40 8.46 -1.13
C ALA A 122 8.87 8.64 -0.75
N LYS A 123 9.15 9.19 0.44
CA LYS A 123 10.51 9.28 0.97
C LYS A 123 11.12 7.91 1.25
N ILE A 124 10.32 6.95 1.75
CA ILE A 124 10.76 5.56 1.94
C ILE A 124 11.19 4.96 0.59
N ILE A 125 10.39 5.14 -0.47
CA ILE A 125 10.74 4.69 -1.83
C ILE A 125 12.11 5.20 -2.25
N SER A 126 12.36 6.49 -2.06
CA SER A 126 13.62 7.13 -2.46
C SER A 126 14.83 6.59 -1.68
N CYS A 127 14.62 6.23 -0.40
CA CYS A 127 15.65 5.58 0.40
C CYS A 127 15.94 4.16 -0.10
N LEU A 128 14.89 3.39 -0.39
CA LEU A 128 14.99 2.01 -0.90
C LEU A 128 15.70 1.95 -2.25
N THR A 129 15.38 2.86 -3.17
CA THR A 129 16.04 2.93 -4.48
C THR A 129 17.50 3.37 -4.36
N ALA A 130 17.81 4.31 -3.47
CA ALA A 130 19.19 4.74 -3.22
C ALA A 130 20.08 3.60 -2.67
N LEU A 131 19.51 2.74 -1.80
CA LEU A 131 20.18 1.55 -1.27
C LEU A 131 20.37 0.45 -2.34
N LYS A 132 19.37 0.21 -3.20
CA LYS A 132 19.46 -0.82 -4.26
C LYS A 132 20.42 -0.44 -5.40
N TYR A 133 20.53 0.84 -5.75
CA TYR A 133 21.18 1.27 -6.99
C TYR A 133 22.38 2.23 -6.82
N GLY A 134 22.86 2.45 -5.59
CA GLY A 134 24.06 3.28 -5.39
C GLY A 134 23.83 4.77 -5.74
N GLY A 135 22.88 5.40 -5.04
CA GLY A 135 22.93 6.83 -4.66
C GLY A 135 22.96 7.96 -5.70
N PHE A 136 23.16 7.77 -7.01
CA PHE A 136 23.53 8.90 -7.88
C PHE A 136 22.38 9.59 -8.66
N LEU A 137 21.18 8.99 -8.79
CA LEU A 137 20.16 9.50 -9.74
C LEU A 137 18.85 10.06 -9.16
N PHE A 138 18.55 9.92 -7.87
CA PHE A 138 17.20 10.24 -7.35
C PHE A 138 17.05 11.52 -6.51
N PHE A 139 18.16 12.20 -6.16
CA PHE A 139 18.09 13.44 -5.38
C PHE A 139 17.38 14.60 -6.10
N THR A 140 17.29 14.56 -7.44
CA THR A 140 16.68 15.62 -8.25
C THR A 140 15.15 15.65 -8.16
N ASN A 141 14.48 14.50 -7.98
CA ASN A 141 13.00 14.44 -7.99
C ASN A 141 12.35 14.80 -6.65
N ILE A 142 13.00 14.55 -5.51
CA ILE A 142 12.47 14.94 -4.18
C ILE A 142 12.48 16.47 -4.02
N MET A 143 13.51 17.14 -4.54
CA MET A 143 13.64 18.60 -4.53
C MET A 143 12.49 19.31 -5.26
N SER A 144 11.91 18.69 -6.30
CA SER A 144 10.75 19.21 -7.03
C SER A 144 9.49 19.24 -6.16
N LEU A 145 9.24 18.17 -5.39
CA LEU A 145 8.09 18.09 -4.47
C LEU A 145 8.22 19.06 -3.29
N THR A 146 9.43 19.22 -2.73
CA THR A 146 9.66 20.20 -1.66
C THR A 146 9.67 21.63 -2.18
N GLY A 147 10.16 21.88 -3.40
CA GLY A 147 10.19 23.20 -4.05
C GLY A 147 8.80 23.73 -4.38
N HIS A 148 7.88 22.86 -4.83
CA HIS A 148 6.48 23.23 -5.02
C HIS A 148 5.73 23.47 -3.70
N PHE A 149 6.12 22.77 -2.63
CA PHE A 149 5.53 22.98 -1.30
C PHE A 149 5.99 24.31 -0.66
N LEU A 150 7.23 24.75 -0.94
CA LEU A 150 7.80 26.00 -0.43
C LEU A 150 7.31 27.25 -1.19
N THR A 151 6.99 27.13 -2.48
CA THR A 151 6.41 28.24 -3.26
C THR A 151 4.98 28.59 -2.82
N TYR A 152 4.21 27.63 -2.31
CA TYR A 152 2.88 27.90 -1.75
C TYR A 152 2.89 28.56 -0.37
N LYS A 153 4.04 28.65 0.30
CA LYS A 153 4.16 29.24 1.65
C LYS A 153 4.75 30.63 1.74
N GLY A 154 5.18 31.26 0.63
CA GLY A 154 5.76 32.61 0.69
C GLY A 154 6.97 32.74 1.63
N LEU A 155 7.61 31.63 2.01
CA LEU A 155 8.84 31.65 2.80
C LEU A 155 10.02 31.74 1.82
N LYS A 156 10.47 32.97 1.56
CA LYS A 156 11.82 33.20 1.04
C LYS A 156 12.80 32.78 2.12
N ILE A 157 13.53 31.70 1.89
CA ILE A 157 14.77 31.44 2.61
C ILE A 157 15.88 31.78 1.61
N ASN A 158 16.59 32.87 1.88
CA ASN A 158 17.80 33.23 1.15
C ASN A 158 18.83 32.11 1.39
N LEU A 159 19.33 31.52 0.29
CA LEU A 159 20.62 30.84 0.27
C LEU A 159 21.74 31.87 0.41
#